data_AF-A0A2G2HA10-F1
#
_entry.id   AF-A0A2G2HA10-F1
#
_cell.length_a   1.000
_cell.length_b   1.000
_cell.length_c   1.000
_cell.angle_alpha   90.00
_cell.angle_beta   90.00
_cell.angle_gamma   90.00
#
_symmetry.space_group_name_H-M   'P 1'
#
loop_
_entity.id
_entity.type
_entity.pdbx_description
1 polymer ?
#
loop_
_entity_poly.entity_id
_entity_poly.type
_entity_poly.pdbx_seq_one_letter_code
_entity_poly.pdbx_strand_id
1 'polypeptide(L)'
;MKILFLCVFTILLFTACSNKKEIHPNKDVIELHKNNISESEDDFDDEFSNEEEDLDPLKYYNQAMTQFNDVLYTYALSPVANTYADVIHKDVRGIVSNFFSNLMFPIRFVNNVLQFKFQEAGEETGRFLINSTIGFFGLFDPASEGFNLKEHKEDFGQTLGYWGVGSGFHIVLPIFGPSNVRDLIGLSVDGILDPTFSTEKKSWKIPDNLEKSIGLKTLETVNSTSFKLGQYENLKKDAIDLYPFLKEIYEQKRNHEIKE
;
A
#
# COMPACT_ATOMS: atom_id res chain seq x y z
N MET A 1 -43.97 -12.66 -28.45
CA MET A 1 -42.90 -12.90 -27.47
C MET A 1 -43.34 -12.37 -26.10
N LYS A 2 -44.16 -12.98 -25.22
CA LYS A 2 -44.70 -14.34 -25.05
C LYS A 2 -43.64 -15.43 -25.25
N ILE A 3 -43.14 -16.01 -24.14
CA ILE A 3 -42.61 -17.39 -23.96
C ILE A 3 -41.30 -17.51 -23.14
N LEU A 4 -40.56 -16.45 -22.80
CA LEU A 4 -39.29 -16.63 -22.05
C LEU A 4 -39.21 -15.93 -20.68
N PHE A 5 -40.34 -15.67 -20.02
CA PHE A 5 -40.37 -15.18 -18.63
C PHE A 5 -41.23 -16.06 -17.72
N LEU A 6 -41.56 -17.27 -18.19
CA LEU A 6 -42.58 -18.16 -17.60
C LEU A 6 -42.11 -19.62 -17.59
N CYS A 7 -40.89 -19.92 -17.13
CA CYS A 7 -40.42 -21.32 -17.05
C CYS A 7 -39.48 -21.71 -15.89
N VAL A 8 -39.08 -20.83 -14.96
CA VAL A 8 -38.24 -21.28 -13.83
C VAL A 8 -38.81 -20.90 -12.46
N PHE A 9 -40.05 -20.38 -12.43
CA PHE A 9 -40.83 -20.17 -11.20
C PHE A 9 -41.72 -21.38 -10.84
N THR A 10 -41.44 -22.56 -11.40
CA THR A 10 -42.27 -23.77 -11.28
C THR A 10 -41.46 -24.99 -10.85
N ILE A 11 -40.74 -24.88 -9.73
CA ILE A 11 -40.32 -26.03 -8.90
C ILE A 11 -40.70 -25.74 -7.44
N LEU A 12 -41.91 -25.21 -7.25
CA LEU A 12 -42.59 -25.14 -5.96
C LEU A 12 -43.88 -25.93 -6.12
N LEU A 13 -43.84 -27.19 -5.69
CA LEU A 13 -44.93 -27.98 -5.06
C LEU A 13 -44.76 -29.48 -5.33
N PHE A 14 -45.13 -30.25 -4.29
CA PHE A 14 -45.11 -31.72 -4.12
C PHE A 14 -43.78 -32.25 -3.57
N THR A 15 -43.65 -32.56 -2.28
CA THR A 15 -44.47 -33.40 -1.38
C THR A 15 -43.87 -33.28 0.04
N ALA A 16 -44.46 -33.60 1.19
CA ALA A 16 -45.80 -33.93 1.66
C ALA A 16 -45.71 -34.02 3.21
N CYS A 17 -46.88 -33.94 3.86
CA CYS A 17 -47.20 -34.44 5.20
C CYS A 17 -46.71 -33.68 6.45
N SER A 18 -47.64 -32.85 6.91
CA SER A 18 -47.92 -32.48 8.30
C SER A 18 -47.89 -33.67 9.27
N ASN A 19 -47.20 -33.51 10.40
CA ASN A 19 -47.50 -34.23 11.62
C ASN A 19 -47.29 -33.31 12.84
N LYS A 20 -48.38 -32.97 13.53
CA LYS A 20 -48.36 -32.16 14.75
C LYS A 20 -48.15 -33.10 15.94
N LYS A 21 -46.98 -33.04 16.58
CA LYS A 21 -46.71 -33.74 17.84
C LYS A 21 -46.89 -32.74 18.99
N GLU A 22 -47.81 -33.04 19.90
CA GLU A 22 -47.96 -32.33 21.16
C GLU A 22 -46.71 -32.56 22.03
N ILE A 23 -46.09 -31.48 22.50
CA ILE A 23 -44.92 -31.55 23.38
C ILE A 23 -45.38 -31.35 24.82
N HIS A 24 -45.48 -32.46 25.54
CA HIS A 24 -45.25 -32.49 26.98
C HIS A 24 -43.74 -32.34 27.24
N PRO A 25 -43.31 -31.73 28.37
CA PRO A 25 -41.91 -31.41 28.60
C PRO A 25 -41.11 -32.71 28.77
N ASN A 26 -40.30 -33.05 27.77
CA ASN A 26 -39.48 -34.26 27.74
C ASN A 26 -38.10 -33.94 27.15
N LYS A 27 -37.14 -34.81 27.47
CA LYS A 27 -35.67 -34.74 27.37
C LYS A 27 -35.05 -34.21 26.06
N ASP A 28 -35.85 -33.96 25.03
CA ASP A 28 -35.45 -33.51 23.69
C ASP A 28 -34.85 -32.09 23.67
N VAL A 29 -35.22 -31.23 24.64
CA VAL A 29 -34.67 -29.86 24.75
C VAL A 29 -33.17 -29.86 25.09
N ILE A 30 -32.69 -30.89 25.79
CA ILE A 30 -31.28 -31.01 26.18
C ILE A 30 -30.43 -31.49 24.98
N GLU A 31 -31.03 -32.28 24.08
CA GLU A 31 -30.36 -32.84 22.90
C GLU A 31 -30.30 -31.82 21.75
N LEU A 32 -31.36 -31.02 21.56
CA LEU A 32 -31.39 -29.87 20.64
C LEU A 32 -30.37 -28.78 21.02
N HIS A 33 -30.18 -28.53 22.33
CA HIS A 33 -29.17 -27.57 22.78
C HIS A 33 -27.75 -28.09 22.54
N LYS A 34 -27.51 -29.40 22.71
CA LYS A 34 -26.21 -30.01 22.41
C LYS A 34 -25.88 -29.99 20.92
N ASN A 35 -26.85 -30.30 20.07
CA ASN A 35 -26.63 -30.32 18.62
C ASN A 35 -26.47 -28.91 18.05
N ASN A 36 -27.21 -27.91 18.55
CA ASN A 36 -27.01 -26.52 18.16
C ASN A 36 -25.69 -25.94 18.66
N ILE A 37 -25.18 -26.39 19.82
CA ILE A 37 -23.86 -25.98 20.31
C ILE A 37 -22.75 -26.63 19.48
N SER A 38 -22.87 -27.91 19.11
CA SER A 38 -21.85 -28.57 18.26
C SER A 38 -21.85 -28.06 16.82
N GLU A 39 -23.02 -27.83 16.20
CA GLU A 39 -23.08 -27.20 14.88
C GLU A 39 -22.53 -25.77 14.91
N SER A 40 -22.76 -25.01 15.99
CA SER A 40 -22.18 -23.68 16.12
C SER A 40 -20.69 -23.66 16.48
N GLU A 41 -20.16 -24.73 17.08
CA GLU A 41 -18.72 -24.86 17.34
C GLU A 41 -18.00 -25.34 16.08
N ASP A 42 -18.55 -26.30 15.34
CA ASP A 42 -17.99 -26.79 14.08
C ASP A 42 -18.03 -25.71 12.97
N ASP A 43 -19.11 -24.94 12.84
CA ASP A 43 -19.22 -23.85 11.84
C ASP A 43 -18.34 -22.63 12.20
N PHE A 44 -18.09 -22.41 13.51
CA PHE A 44 -17.16 -21.37 13.98
C PHE A 44 -15.71 -21.83 13.79
N ASP A 45 -15.38 -23.08 14.12
CA ASP A 45 -14.05 -23.65 13.90
C ASP A 45 -13.74 -23.81 12.40
N ASP A 46 -14.73 -24.05 11.54
CA ASP A 46 -14.58 -24.07 10.08
C ASP A 46 -14.37 -22.65 9.48
N GLU A 47 -14.95 -21.60 10.07
CA GLU A 47 -14.73 -20.21 9.66
C GLU A 47 -13.33 -19.69 10.09
N PHE A 48 -12.74 -20.23 11.16
CA PHE A 48 -11.36 -19.92 11.60
C PHE A 48 -10.29 -20.90 11.09
N SER A 49 -10.66 -22.12 10.67
CA SER A 49 -9.70 -23.11 10.13
C SER A 49 -9.46 -22.98 8.63
N ASN A 50 -10.31 -22.21 7.93
CA ASN A 50 -10.10 -21.78 6.55
C ASN A 50 -9.42 -20.40 6.47
N GLU A 51 -8.59 -20.03 7.46
CA GLU A 51 -7.46 -19.17 7.12
C GLU A 51 -6.62 -19.98 6.14
N GLU A 52 -6.75 -19.72 4.83
CA GLU A 52 -5.72 -20.07 3.87
C GLU A 52 -4.41 -19.59 4.51
N GLU A 53 -3.59 -20.52 5.01
CA GLU A 53 -2.22 -20.21 5.38
C GLU A 53 -1.65 -19.61 4.09
N ASP A 54 -1.59 -18.28 4.03
CA ASP A 54 -0.89 -17.56 2.99
C ASP A 54 0.57 -17.92 3.19
N LEU A 55 0.93 -19.07 2.59
CA LEU A 55 2.22 -19.73 2.71
C LEU A 55 3.23 -18.82 2.03
N ASP A 56 3.69 -17.82 2.79
CA ASP A 56 4.73 -16.90 2.36
C ASP A 56 6.01 -17.72 2.11
N PRO A 57 6.42 -17.91 0.84
CA PRO A 57 7.58 -18.73 0.51
C PRO A 57 8.88 -18.18 1.10
N LEU A 58 8.90 -16.88 1.43
CA LEU A 58 10.05 -16.16 1.93
C LEU A 58 9.92 -15.77 3.41
N LYS A 59 9.03 -16.41 4.19
CA LYS A 59 8.75 -16.05 5.60
C LYS A 59 10.00 -15.78 6.43
N TYR A 60 10.96 -16.70 6.44
CA TYR A 60 12.19 -16.56 7.23
C TYR A 60 13.07 -15.40 6.74
N TYR A 61 13.17 -15.21 5.43
CA TYR A 61 13.91 -14.08 4.86
C TYR A 61 13.23 -12.77 5.20
N ASN A 62 11.91 -12.70 5.03
CA ASN A 62 11.11 -11.52 5.28
C ASN A 62 11.17 -11.10 6.75
N GLN A 63 11.03 -12.03 7.68
CA GLN A 63 11.22 -11.76 9.11
C GLN A 63 12.62 -11.23 9.42
N ALA A 64 13.67 -11.85 8.86
CA ALA A 64 15.04 -11.40 9.07
C ALA A 64 15.28 -9.99 8.50
N MET A 65 14.78 -9.69 7.30
CA MET A 65 14.88 -8.36 6.70
C MET A 65 14.04 -7.32 7.45
N THR A 66 12.88 -7.69 7.98
CA THR A 66 12.09 -6.81 8.85
C THR A 66 12.86 -6.44 10.10
N GLN A 67 13.53 -7.39 10.75
CA GLN A 67 14.39 -7.11 11.91
C GLN A 67 15.60 -6.22 11.53
N PHE A 68 16.25 -6.50 10.39
CA PHE A 68 17.34 -5.66 9.88
C PHE A 68 16.87 -4.22 9.65
N ASN A 69 15.72 -4.04 8.98
CA ASN A 69 15.14 -2.73 8.72
C ASN A 69 14.72 -2.01 10.00
N ASP A 70 14.15 -2.73 10.97
CA ASP A 70 13.77 -2.19 12.28
C ASP A 70 15.00 -1.67 13.05
N VAL A 71 16.10 -2.44 13.06
CA VAL A 71 17.36 -2.02 13.67
C VAL A 71 17.92 -0.78 12.97
N LEU A 72 17.96 -0.80 11.64
CA LEU A 72 18.46 0.34 10.86
C LEU A 72 17.60 1.58 11.09
N TYR A 73 16.28 1.44 11.13
CA TYR A 73 15.36 2.53 11.40
C TYR A 73 15.57 3.09 12.81
N THR A 74 15.53 2.23 13.82
CA THR A 74 15.56 2.62 15.23
C THR A 74 16.91 3.23 15.63
N TYR A 75 18.02 2.66 15.15
CA TYR A 75 19.36 3.03 15.61
C TYR A 75 20.12 3.96 14.67
N ALA A 76 19.76 4.05 13.39
CA ALA A 76 20.43 4.94 12.44
C ALA A 76 19.49 6.03 11.92
N LEU A 77 18.39 5.66 11.27
CA LEU A 77 17.56 6.64 10.57
C LEU A 77 16.80 7.58 11.52
N SER A 78 16.15 7.04 12.56
CA SER A 78 15.34 7.81 13.51
C SER A 78 16.19 8.84 14.29
N PRO A 79 17.37 8.51 14.86
CA PRO A 79 18.22 9.51 15.52
C PRO A 79 18.73 10.60 14.57
N VAL A 80 19.11 10.25 13.34
CA VAL A 80 19.56 11.21 12.33
C VAL A 80 18.41 12.14 11.91
N ALA A 81 17.22 11.59 11.69
CA ALA A 81 16.03 12.38 11.34
C ALA A 81 15.56 13.28 12.48
N ASN A 82 15.64 12.84 13.74
CA ASN A 82 15.39 13.67 14.92
C ASN A 82 16.37 14.85 14.97
N THR A 83 17.68 14.57 14.88
CA THR A 83 18.71 15.62 14.88
C THR A 83 18.52 16.61 13.73
N TYR A 84 18.17 16.10 12.54
CA TYR A 84 17.85 16.93 11.39
C TYR A 84 16.63 17.83 11.63
N ALA A 85 15.58 17.30 12.27
CA ALA A 85 14.38 18.06 12.65
C ALA A 85 14.66 19.15 13.69
N ASP A 86 15.59 18.89 14.62
CA ASP A 86 16.00 19.84 15.65
C ASP A 86 16.82 21.00 15.08
N VAL A 87 17.65 20.73 14.08
CA VAL A 87 18.54 21.73 13.45
C VAL A 87 17.83 22.52 12.35
N ILE A 88 16.98 21.87 11.54
CA ILE A 88 16.35 22.48 10.37
C ILE A 88 14.86 22.74 10.61
N HIS A 89 14.47 24.01 10.49
CA HIS A 89 13.09 24.43 10.66
C HIS A 89 12.13 23.70 9.70
N LYS A 90 10.90 23.45 10.16
CA LYS A 90 9.87 22.70 9.43
C LYS A 90 9.64 23.24 8.02
N ASP A 91 9.65 24.55 7.83
CA ASP A 91 9.41 25.18 6.52
C ASP A 91 10.51 24.85 5.51
N VAL A 92 11.78 24.85 5.94
CA VAL A 92 12.91 24.50 5.07
C VAL A 92 12.85 23.03 4.68
N ARG A 93 12.48 22.15 5.63
CA ARG A 93 12.23 20.72 5.35
C ARG A 93 11.07 20.52 4.37
N GLY A 94 10.04 21.37 4.47
CA GLY A 94 8.91 21.39 3.55
C GLY A 94 9.34 21.76 2.14
N ILE A 95 10.18 22.78 1.99
CA ILE A 95 10.77 23.18 0.71
C ILE A 95 11.55 22.03 0.06
N VAL A 96 12.37 21.33 0.84
CA VAL A 96 13.11 20.15 0.35
C VAL A 96 12.13 19.04 -0.09
N SER A 97 11.06 18.81 0.68
CA SER A 97 10.04 17.82 0.33
C SER A 97 9.32 18.17 -0.98
N ASN A 98 8.95 19.44 -1.17
CA ASN A 98 8.29 19.92 -2.38
C ASN A 98 9.19 19.76 -3.60
N PHE A 99 10.48 20.09 -3.45
CA PHE A 99 11.46 19.95 -4.53
C PHE A 99 11.55 18.51 -5.04
N PHE A 100 11.73 17.54 -4.12
CA PHE A 100 11.77 16.12 -4.49
C PHE A 100 10.44 15.64 -5.07
N SER A 101 9.29 16.04 -4.51
CA SER A 101 7.98 15.71 -5.08
C SER A 101 7.82 16.25 -6.50
N ASN A 102 8.25 17.49 -6.79
CA ASN A 102 8.18 18.06 -8.13
C ASN A 102 9.08 17.30 -9.13
N LEU A 103 10.26 16.83 -8.69
CA LEU A 103 11.15 16.01 -9.51
C LEU A 103 10.58 14.64 -9.86
N MET A 104 9.71 14.07 -9.01
CA MET A 104 9.05 12.78 -9.28
C MET A 104 7.88 12.88 -10.28
N PHE A 105 7.58 14.07 -10.81
CA PHE A 105 6.53 14.27 -11.82
C PHE A 105 6.59 13.30 -13.01
N PRO A 106 7.75 13.01 -13.65
CA PRO A 106 7.79 12.14 -14.83
C PRO A 106 7.25 10.74 -14.55
N ILE A 107 7.51 10.19 -13.37
CA ILE A 107 7.03 8.87 -12.94
C ILE A 107 5.49 8.91 -12.82
N ARG A 108 4.97 9.86 -12.05
CA ARG A 108 3.51 10.00 -11.83
C ARG A 108 2.77 10.27 -13.13
N PHE A 109 3.29 11.13 -13.99
CA PHE A 109 2.69 11.45 -15.29
C PHE A 109 2.61 10.22 -16.19
N VAL A 110 3.73 9.51 -16.38
CA VAL A 110 3.77 8.33 -17.25
C VAL A 110 2.81 7.25 -16.74
N ASN A 111 2.80 6.97 -15.42
CA ASN A 111 1.93 5.95 -14.85
C ASN A 111 0.44 6.32 -14.94
N ASN A 112 0.07 7.55 -14.65
CA ASN A 112 -1.31 8.03 -14.87
C ASN A 112 -1.77 7.83 -16.33
N VAL A 113 -0.92 8.17 -17.30
CA VAL A 113 -1.22 7.97 -18.73
C VAL A 113 -1.36 6.49 -19.07
N LEU A 114 -0.48 5.63 -18.54
CA LEU A 114 -0.53 4.18 -18.77
C LEU A 114 -1.76 3.52 -18.14
N GLN A 115 -2.34 4.11 -17.09
CA GLN A 115 -3.58 3.66 -16.46
C GLN A 115 -4.83 4.32 -17.08
N PHE A 116 -4.68 5.12 -18.14
CA PHE A 116 -5.76 5.91 -18.76
C PHE A 116 -6.45 6.93 -17.84
N LYS A 117 -5.77 7.35 -16.77
CA LYS A 117 -6.22 8.39 -15.84
C LYS A 117 -5.84 9.78 -16.35
N PHE A 118 -6.42 10.18 -17.49
CA PHE A 118 -6.03 11.41 -18.19
C PHE A 118 -6.29 12.70 -17.40
N GLN A 119 -7.33 12.71 -16.56
CA GLN A 119 -7.60 13.86 -15.70
C GLN A 119 -6.47 14.07 -14.69
N GLU A 120 -6.05 13.00 -14.03
CA GLU A 120 -4.98 13.01 -13.01
C GLU A 120 -3.61 13.32 -13.64
N ALA A 121 -3.33 12.77 -14.83
CA ALA A 121 -2.16 13.16 -15.62
C ALA A 121 -2.14 14.67 -15.93
N GLY A 122 -3.31 15.24 -16.22
CA GLY A 122 -3.49 16.68 -16.45
C GLY A 122 -3.26 17.49 -15.18
N GLU A 123 -3.78 17.05 -14.05
CA GLU A 123 -3.56 17.68 -12.74
C GLU A 123 -2.08 17.65 -12.34
N GLU A 124 -1.40 16.51 -12.47
CA GLU A 124 0.04 16.37 -12.26
C GLU A 124 0.85 17.29 -13.16
N THR A 125 0.47 17.40 -14.43
CA THR A 125 1.13 18.32 -15.38
C THR A 125 0.94 19.77 -14.96
N GLY A 126 -0.28 20.15 -14.56
CA GLY A 126 -0.57 21.47 -14.02
C GLY A 126 0.26 21.78 -12.79
N ARG A 127 0.35 20.83 -11.84
CA ARG A 127 1.19 20.94 -10.64
C ARG A 127 2.64 21.17 -10.99
N PHE A 128 3.21 20.33 -11.86
CA PHE A 128 4.60 20.46 -12.28
C PHE A 128 4.90 21.81 -12.93
N LEU A 129 4.04 22.28 -13.85
CA LEU A 129 4.23 23.57 -14.52
C LEU A 129 4.14 24.74 -13.54
N ILE A 130 3.12 24.76 -12.69
CA ILE A 130 2.89 25.83 -11.71
C ILE A 130 4.01 25.85 -10.68
N ASN A 131 4.36 24.70 -10.10
CA ASN A 131 5.41 24.61 -9.08
C ASN A 131 6.79 24.91 -9.66
N SER A 132 7.06 24.50 -10.90
CA SER A 132 8.34 24.81 -11.56
C SER A 132 8.49 26.28 -11.94
N THR A 133 7.40 26.97 -12.27
CA THR A 133 7.43 28.39 -12.70
C THR A 133 7.20 29.35 -11.54
N ILE A 134 6.05 29.28 -10.88
CA ILE A 134 5.64 30.16 -9.78
C ILE A 134 6.28 29.69 -8.47
N GLY A 135 6.36 28.37 -8.26
CA GLY A 135 6.94 27.76 -7.06
C GLY A 135 8.47 27.70 -7.05
N PHE A 136 9.15 28.45 -7.91
CA PHE A 136 10.62 28.48 -8.03
C PHE A 136 11.24 27.09 -8.20
N PHE A 137 11.04 26.46 -9.36
CA PHE A 137 11.56 25.10 -9.66
C PHE A 137 11.04 23.99 -8.72
N GLY A 138 9.87 24.18 -8.11
CA GLY A 138 9.25 23.21 -7.23
C GLY A 138 9.65 23.34 -5.76
N LEU A 139 10.34 24.40 -5.36
CA LEU A 139 10.64 24.68 -3.95
C LEU A 139 9.37 24.98 -3.13
N PHE A 140 8.37 25.57 -3.77
CA PHE A 140 7.06 25.84 -3.18
C PHE A 140 5.95 25.12 -3.96
N ASP A 141 4.81 24.87 -3.32
CA ASP A 141 3.64 24.19 -3.91
C ASP A 141 2.41 25.13 -4.07
N PRO A 142 2.51 26.22 -4.87
CA PRO A 142 1.35 27.05 -5.17
C PRO A 142 0.25 26.30 -5.91
N ALA A 143 0.55 25.18 -6.58
CA ALA A 143 -0.46 24.36 -7.25
C ALA A 143 -1.48 23.76 -6.27
N SER A 144 -1.02 23.27 -5.11
CA SER A 144 -1.93 22.83 -4.05
C SER A 144 -2.62 24.02 -3.38
N GLU A 145 -1.85 24.99 -2.90
CA GLU A 145 -2.36 26.06 -2.03
C GLU A 145 -3.25 27.08 -2.75
N GLY A 146 -2.96 27.38 -4.02
CA GLY A 146 -3.65 28.41 -4.80
C GLY A 146 -4.62 27.89 -5.86
N PHE A 147 -4.40 26.68 -6.37
CA PHE A 147 -5.18 26.12 -7.49
C PHE A 147 -5.90 24.81 -7.12
N ASN A 148 -5.71 24.30 -5.90
CA ASN A 148 -6.37 23.10 -5.39
C ASN A 148 -6.16 21.86 -6.30
N LEU A 149 -5.00 21.76 -6.94
CA LEU A 149 -4.62 20.61 -7.76
C LEU A 149 -4.11 19.49 -6.84
N LYS A 150 -4.69 18.29 -6.94
CA LYS A 150 -4.32 17.15 -6.10
C LYS A 150 -3.07 16.45 -6.63
N GLU A 151 -2.25 15.94 -5.71
CA GLU A 151 -1.10 15.09 -6.04
C GLU A 151 -1.57 13.63 -6.15
N HIS A 152 -1.19 12.96 -7.23
CA HIS A 152 -1.57 11.59 -7.59
C HIS A 152 -0.32 10.72 -7.70
N LYS A 153 0.03 10.01 -6.63
CA LYS A 153 1.31 9.30 -6.44
C LYS A 153 1.38 7.95 -7.17
N GLU A 154 1.07 7.97 -8.45
CA GLU A 154 1.11 6.78 -9.31
C GLU A 154 2.54 6.28 -9.54
N ASP A 155 2.71 4.95 -9.45
CA ASP A 155 3.96 4.23 -9.69
C ASP A 155 3.73 3.04 -10.63
N PHE A 156 4.79 2.45 -11.16
CA PHE A 156 4.65 1.38 -12.16
C PHE A 156 4.10 0.09 -11.55
N GLY A 157 4.27 -0.12 -10.25
CA GLY A 157 3.61 -1.21 -9.53
C GLY A 157 2.09 -1.07 -9.52
N GLN A 158 1.58 0.16 -9.30
CA GLN A 158 0.16 0.49 -9.41
C GLN A 158 -0.34 0.27 -10.83
N THR A 159 0.42 0.74 -11.84
CA THR A 159 0.09 0.51 -13.25
C THR A 159 -0.06 -0.98 -13.55
N LEU A 160 0.89 -1.83 -13.13
CA LEU A 160 0.77 -3.28 -13.32
C LEU A 160 -0.48 -3.84 -12.63
N GLY A 161 -0.77 -3.38 -11.41
CA GLY A 161 -1.98 -3.77 -10.66
C GLY A 161 -3.27 -3.38 -11.37
N TYR A 162 -3.35 -2.17 -11.93
CA TYR A 162 -4.48 -1.67 -12.71
C TYR A 162 -4.76 -2.56 -13.93
N TRP A 163 -3.71 -3.08 -14.56
CA TRP A 163 -3.81 -4.03 -15.68
C TRP A 163 -4.04 -5.49 -15.26
N GLY A 164 -4.31 -5.75 -13.98
CA GLY A 164 -4.64 -7.07 -13.46
C GLY A 164 -3.45 -7.96 -13.14
N VAL A 165 -2.23 -7.43 -13.10
CA VAL A 165 -1.06 -8.18 -12.62
C VAL A 165 -1.14 -8.31 -11.10
N GLY A 166 -1.23 -9.55 -10.62
CA GLY A 166 -1.23 -9.86 -9.19
C GLY A 166 0.06 -9.43 -8.48
N SER A 167 0.02 -9.28 -7.17
CA SER A 167 1.18 -8.90 -6.33
C SER A 167 2.33 -9.91 -6.41
N GLY A 168 2.02 -11.20 -6.57
CA GLY A 168 2.97 -12.29 -6.43
C GLY A 168 3.28 -12.57 -4.96
N PHE A 169 4.43 -13.21 -4.68
CA PHE A 169 4.84 -13.43 -3.29
C PHE A 169 5.30 -12.14 -2.63
N HIS A 170 5.11 -12.06 -1.32
CA HIS A 170 5.57 -10.93 -0.51
C HIS A 170 7.08 -10.99 -0.30
N ILE A 171 7.75 -9.86 -0.37
CA ILE A 171 9.19 -9.74 -0.14
C ILE A 171 9.51 -8.47 0.65
N VAL A 172 10.27 -8.60 1.73
CA VAL A 172 10.77 -7.45 2.48
C VAL A 172 12.13 -7.07 1.93
N LEU A 173 12.22 -5.89 1.31
CA LEU A 173 13.45 -5.36 0.76
C LEU A 173 14.31 -4.74 1.87
N PRO A 174 15.63 -4.97 1.87
CA PRO A 174 16.51 -4.28 2.81
C PRO A 174 16.46 -2.78 2.54
N ILE A 175 16.41 -1.98 3.60
CA ILE A 175 16.29 -0.51 3.62
C ILE A 175 14.93 0.02 3.12
N PHE A 176 14.33 -0.59 2.09
CA PHE A 176 13.09 -0.11 1.48
C PHE A 176 11.81 -0.58 2.21
N GLY A 177 11.85 -1.71 2.93
CA GLY A 177 10.72 -2.22 3.70
C GLY A 177 9.86 -3.26 2.95
N PRO A 178 8.62 -3.50 3.40
CA PRO A 178 7.69 -4.46 2.78
C PRO A 178 7.43 -4.14 1.30
N SER A 179 7.37 -5.18 0.48
CA SER A 179 7.11 -5.13 -0.97
C SER A 179 6.50 -6.45 -1.46
N ASN A 180 6.16 -6.52 -2.74
CA ASN A 180 5.86 -7.77 -3.45
C ASN A 180 6.61 -7.82 -4.80
N VAL A 181 6.51 -8.93 -5.53
CA VAL A 181 7.21 -9.12 -6.82
C VAL A 181 6.82 -8.06 -7.84
N ARG A 182 5.52 -7.76 -7.96
CA ARG A 182 5.01 -6.74 -8.89
C ARG A 182 5.63 -5.38 -8.57
N ASP A 183 5.59 -4.98 -7.31
CA ASP A 183 6.05 -3.67 -6.87
C ASP A 183 7.60 -3.58 -6.93
N LEU A 184 8.33 -4.69 -6.79
CA LEU A 184 9.78 -4.74 -7.05
C LEU A 184 10.11 -4.47 -8.54
N ILE A 185 9.33 -5.02 -9.46
CA ILE A 185 9.43 -4.71 -10.89
C ILE A 185 9.06 -3.24 -11.12
N GLY A 186 8.00 -2.77 -10.46
CA GLY A 186 7.57 -1.37 -10.39
C GLY A 186 8.72 -0.42 -10.10
N LEU A 187 9.33 -0.59 -8.92
CA LEU A 187 10.48 0.18 -8.44
C LEU A 187 11.65 0.18 -9.43
N SER A 188 11.90 -0.95 -10.10
CA SER A 188 12.99 -1.05 -11.08
C SER A 188 12.72 -0.22 -12.33
N VAL A 189 11.48 -0.21 -12.82
CA VAL A 189 11.07 0.60 -13.98
C VAL A 189 11.02 2.08 -13.61
N ASP A 190 10.46 2.42 -12.46
CA ASP A 190 10.39 3.80 -11.97
C ASP A 190 11.78 4.38 -11.74
N GLY A 191 12.75 3.58 -11.26
CA GLY A 191 14.16 3.99 -11.11
C GLY A 191 14.85 4.36 -12.43
N ILE A 192 14.34 3.89 -13.57
CA ILE A 192 14.82 4.34 -14.89
C ILE A 192 14.39 5.78 -15.12
N LEU A 193 13.12 6.10 -14.84
CA LEU A 193 12.48 7.41 -15.02
C LEU A 193 12.86 8.41 -13.92
N ASP A 194 13.31 7.93 -12.76
CA ASP A 194 13.75 8.73 -11.63
C ASP A 194 14.96 9.63 -12.02
N PRO A 195 14.80 10.97 -11.98
CA PRO A 195 15.89 11.90 -12.29
C PRO A 195 16.93 12.02 -11.16
N THR A 196 16.62 11.52 -9.97
CA THR A 196 17.46 11.56 -8.75
C THR A 196 18.30 10.31 -8.54
N PHE A 197 18.08 9.27 -9.34
CA PHE A 197 18.85 8.02 -9.27
C PHE A 197 19.65 7.76 -10.54
N SER A 198 20.99 7.73 -10.46
CA SER A 198 21.84 7.37 -11.59
C SER A 198 23.06 6.54 -11.19
N THR A 199 23.36 5.50 -11.97
CA THR A 199 24.59 4.70 -11.83
C THR A 199 25.77 5.29 -12.62
N GLU A 200 25.48 6.01 -13.70
CA GLU A 200 26.46 6.58 -14.62
C GLU A 200 26.08 8.02 -15.00
N LYS A 201 27.02 8.79 -15.53
CA LYS A 201 26.75 10.17 -15.95
C LYS A 201 25.83 10.20 -17.18
N LYS A 202 24.61 10.71 -17.02
CA LYS A 202 23.64 10.95 -18.09
C LYS A 202 23.23 12.41 -18.08
N SER A 203 23.18 13.07 -19.24
CA SER A 203 22.93 14.52 -19.35
C SER A 203 21.59 15.00 -18.78
N TRP A 204 20.63 14.10 -18.61
CA TRP A 204 19.28 14.41 -18.12
C TRP A 204 19.06 14.01 -16.65
N LYS A 205 20.00 13.30 -16.02
CA LYS A 205 19.93 12.92 -14.60
C LYS A 205 20.69 13.94 -13.74
N ILE A 206 20.18 14.20 -12.55
CA ILE A 206 20.74 15.20 -11.62
C ILE A 206 22.09 14.75 -11.06
N PRO A 207 22.21 13.54 -10.46
CA PRO A 207 23.50 13.03 -10.03
C PRO A 207 24.31 12.49 -11.22
N ASP A 208 25.61 12.76 -11.22
CA ASP A 208 26.55 12.26 -12.22
C ASP A 208 27.11 10.86 -11.89
N ASN A 209 26.90 10.38 -10.66
CA ASN A 209 27.37 9.08 -10.20
C ASN A 209 26.46 8.48 -9.10
N LEU A 210 26.73 7.22 -8.76
CA LEU A 210 25.99 6.48 -7.74
C LEU A 210 26.10 7.11 -6.35
N GLU A 211 27.28 7.62 -5.97
CA GLU A 211 27.51 8.23 -4.66
C GLU A 211 26.62 9.43 -4.41
N LYS A 212 26.47 10.32 -5.39
CA LYS A 212 25.54 11.46 -5.30
C LYS A 212 24.09 11.02 -5.28
N SER A 213 23.73 9.96 -6.01
CA SER A 213 22.38 9.38 -5.96
C SER A 213 22.03 8.88 -4.58
N ILE A 214 22.96 8.15 -3.93
CA ILE A 214 22.82 7.69 -2.55
C ILE A 214 22.72 8.89 -1.60
N GLY A 215 23.53 9.93 -1.80
CA GLY A 215 23.47 11.16 -1.00
C GLY A 215 22.11 11.87 -1.10
N LEU A 216 21.60 12.04 -2.32
CA LEU A 216 20.27 12.62 -2.56
C LEU A 216 19.17 11.77 -1.94
N LYS A 217 19.21 10.45 -2.13
CA LYS A 217 18.21 9.54 -1.56
C LYS A 217 18.25 9.53 -0.03
N THR A 218 19.44 9.61 0.56
CA THR A 218 19.62 9.71 2.01
C THR A 218 19.03 11.02 2.53
N LEU A 219 19.30 12.14 1.86
CA LEU A 219 18.72 13.44 2.22
C LEU A 219 17.20 13.41 2.14
N GLU A 220 16.63 12.89 1.05
CA GLU A 220 15.18 12.74 0.87
C GLU A 220 14.57 11.85 1.97
N THR A 221 15.21 10.72 2.28
CA THR A 221 14.74 9.76 3.29
C THR A 221 14.78 10.37 4.69
N VAL A 222 15.88 11.04 5.05
CA VAL A 222 16.02 11.74 6.34
C VAL A 222 14.98 12.87 6.43
N ASN A 223 14.83 13.68 5.38
CA ASN A 223 13.88 14.78 5.34
C ASN A 223 12.43 14.27 5.49
N SER A 224 12.03 13.24 4.74
CA SER A 224 10.67 12.68 4.85
C SER A 224 10.42 12.02 6.21
N THR A 225 11.41 11.31 6.76
CA THR A 225 11.31 10.69 8.09
C THR A 225 11.14 11.72 9.19
N SER A 226 11.78 12.88 9.06
CA SER A 226 11.69 13.97 10.04
C SER A 226 10.26 14.55 10.23
N PHE A 227 9.32 14.24 9.34
CA PHE A 227 7.90 14.59 9.47
C PHE A 227 7.05 13.49 10.12
N LYS A 228 7.60 12.29 10.27
CA LYS A 228 6.89 11.08 10.71
C LYS A 228 7.48 10.49 12.00
N LEU A 229 8.30 11.26 12.71
CA LEU A 229 8.97 10.84 13.95
C LEU A 229 7.95 10.31 14.95
N GLY A 230 8.21 9.13 15.53
CA GLY A 230 7.34 8.48 16.51
C GLY A 230 6.21 7.65 15.92
N GLN A 231 5.84 7.84 14.64
CA GLN A 231 4.73 7.07 14.03
C GLN A 231 5.08 5.59 13.91
N TYR A 232 6.30 5.28 13.47
CA TYR A 232 6.78 3.91 13.35
C TYR A 232 6.91 3.23 14.71
N GLU A 233 7.45 3.93 15.71
CA GLU A 233 7.60 3.42 17.07
C GLU A 233 6.26 3.14 17.74
N ASN A 234 5.24 3.96 17.48
CA ASN A 234 3.88 3.69 17.95
C ASN A 234 3.28 2.46 17.28
N LEU A 235 3.38 2.38 15.94
CA LEU A 235 2.93 1.23 15.17
C LEU A 235 3.59 -0.08 15.64
N LYS A 236 4.90 -0.03 15.91
CA LYS A 236 5.66 -1.17 16.44
C LYS A 236 5.21 -1.59 17.84
N LYS A 237 4.88 -0.64 18.72
CA LYS A 237 4.46 -0.94 20.10
C LYS A 237 3.13 -1.68 20.14
N ASP A 238 2.24 -1.40 19.20
CA ASP A 238 0.91 -1.98 19.14
C ASP A 238 0.89 -3.35 18.42
N ALA A 239 1.97 -3.69 17.71
CA ALA A 239 2.09 -4.94 16.97
C ALA A 239 2.50 -6.12 17.87
N ILE A 240 1.76 -7.23 17.82
CA ILE A 240 2.14 -8.49 18.48
C ILE A 240 3.35 -9.12 17.77
N ASP A 241 3.26 -9.25 16.44
CA ASP A 241 4.39 -9.60 15.56
C ASP A 241 4.51 -8.52 14.49
N LEU A 242 5.69 -7.89 14.43
CA LEU A 242 5.96 -6.76 13.55
C LEU A 242 5.90 -7.16 12.08
N TYR A 243 6.36 -8.35 11.71
CA TYR A 243 6.44 -8.72 10.29
C TYR A 243 5.05 -8.93 9.66
N PRO A 244 4.20 -9.85 10.16
CA PRO A 244 2.86 -10.05 9.61
C PRO A 244 2.03 -8.77 9.60
N PHE A 245 2.15 -7.95 10.64
CA PHE A 245 1.46 -6.67 10.74
C PHE A 245 1.88 -5.67 9.66
N LEU A 246 3.20 -5.50 9.43
CA LEU A 246 3.70 -4.64 8.37
C LEU A 246 3.35 -5.15 6.97
N LYS A 247 3.35 -6.48 6.76
CA LYS A 247 2.90 -7.10 5.52
C LYS A 247 1.44 -6.76 5.26
N GLU A 248 0.56 -6.97 6.23
CA GLU A 248 -0.87 -6.70 6.09
C GLU A 248 -1.15 -5.23 5.76
N ILE A 249 -0.55 -4.30 6.50
CA ILE A 249 -0.68 -2.86 6.24
C ILE A 249 -0.22 -2.51 4.82
N TYR A 250 0.90 -3.08 4.39
CA TYR A 250 1.42 -2.85 3.05
C TYR A 250 0.45 -3.35 1.96
N GLU A 251 -0.02 -4.60 2.05
CA GLU A 251 -0.91 -5.17 1.04
C GLU A 251 -2.27 -4.46 1.02
N GLN A 252 -2.84 -4.12 2.18
CA GLN A 252 -4.07 -3.33 2.26
C GLN A 252 -3.91 -1.97 1.59
N LYS A 253 -2.80 -1.27 1.90
CA LYS A 253 -2.48 0.03 1.30
C LYS A 253 -2.34 -0.08 -0.22
N ARG A 254 -1.59 -1.06 -0.73
CA ARG A 254 -1.38 -1.23 -2.18
C ARG A 254 -2.67 -1.58 -2.92
N ASN A 255 -3.50 -2.43 -2.32
CA ASN A 255 -4.81 -2.75 -2.88
C ASN A 255 -5.75 -1.54 -2.92
N HIS A 256 -5.58 -0.58 -2.01
CA HIS A 256 -6.32 0.68 -2.04
C HIS A 256 -5.79 1.59 -3.16
N GLU A 257 -4.48 1.83 -3.21
CA GLU A 257 -3.83 2.68 -4.24
C GLU A 257 -4.15 2.21 -5.68
N ILE A 258 -4.20 0.91 -5.93
CA ILE A 258 -4.54 0.35 -7.26
C ILE A 258 -6.00 0.56 -7.65
N LYS A 259 -6.90 0.71 -6.68
CA LYS A 259 -8.35 0.85 -6.90
C LYS A 259 -8.80 2.29 -7.03
N GLU A 260 -8.04 3.24 -6.50
CA GLU A 260 -8.23 4.68 -6.75
C GLU A 260 -8.08 4.96 -8.25
#